data_AF-A0A7Z9G7U1-F1
#
_entry.id   AF-A0A7Z9G7U1-F1
#
_cell.length_a   1.000
_cell.length_b   1.000
_cell.length_c   1.000
_cell.angle_alpha   90.00
_cell.angle_beta   90.00
_cell.angle_gamma   90.00
#
_symmetry.space_group_name_H-M   'P 1'
#
loop_
_entity.id
_entity.type
_entity.pdbx_description
1 polymer ?
#
loop_
_entity_poly.entity_id
_entity_poly.type
_entity_poly.pdbx_seq_one_letter_code
_entity_poly.pdbx_strand_id
1 'polypeptide(L)'
;MQIFNKHLLLTVLALVAFTGCGDSTPDANTDLGNTYQDPGPALETVSDSNTEVEQPDSYVETGPGLGIDYSQSESGAVPRYEPDGAHWLAVGWPNNRRLLNNGAPDLTGFAQPGLALLSSYLLYGMEVLDGFSTVGSSYFEFSAALLHSELPEPQDSTHPLSIVQLVNVSPDSAYYGKQVPLRFRFEAEGDPYYSPNTLAARPVFGLPLESAQDYCLLVTRGVKDTQGRYLSQAPEFVKALPQHATLAPLRHWLKDSPLHSVDIAVASCFTTQDPTREMREIGVFLDQQPSPEVSSIAEPAVYGEFYGSYSSPNFQAGDKPYYSEGDIRFDADGQPIVQEQDLMRFMLLIPRNSSMPASGWPIVLYAHGTGGDYESCRGTANTLNAVGLAVLCVDQPLHGVRGPDPKKTLSDTELVTATCIVTVRAMEPFSSREDRIIPLAAPSYATVRINPNKYLKRSNRSLNSKWPLMKIGVGFKTISRVEV
;
A
#
# COMPACT_ATOMS: atom_id res chain seq x y z
N MET A 1 9.05 -38.11 -30.39
CA MET A 1 7.90 -37.33 -30.91
C MET A 1 6.78 -37.40 -29.89
N GLN A 2 6.28 -36.35 -29.25
CA GLN A 2 6.78 -35.03 -28.88
C GLN A 2 5.67 -34.49 -27.95
N ILE A 3 6.08 -33.97 -26.79
CA ILE A 3 5.39 -32.92 -26.01
C ILE A 3 4.02 -33.32 -25.39
N PHE A 4 4.08 -33.91 -24.19
CA PHE A 4 3.00 -33.81 -23.20
C PHE A 4 3.33 -32.69 -22.21
N ASN A 5 2.30 -31.89 -21.94
CA ASN A 5 2.35 -30.50 -21.52
C ASN A 5 2.87 -30.30 -20.08
N LYS A 6 3.93 -29.49 -19.94
CA LYS A 6 4.54 -29.02 -18.69
C LYS A 6 3.68 -27.97 -17.92
N HIS A 7 2.46 -27.69 -18.36
CA HIS A 7 1.64 -26.59 -17.81
C HIS A 7 0.69 -26.98 -16.66
N LEU A 8 0.54 -28.27 -16.33
CA LEU A 8 -0.35 -28.68 -15.23
C LEU A 8 0.35 -28.76 -13.87
N LEU A 9 1.70 -28.78 -13.83
CA LEU A 9 2.46 -28.87 -12.58
C LEU A 9 2.79 -27.49 -11.97
N LEU A 10 2.66 -26.41 -12.76
CA LEU A 10 2.91 -25.02 -12.31
C LEU A 10 1.76 -24.43 -11.50
N THR A 11 0.53 -24.92 -11.68
CA THR A 11 -0.65 -24.42 -10.95
C THR A 11 -0.75 -24.97 -9.51
N VAL A 12 -0.06 -26.08 -9.21
CA VAL A 12 -0.07 -26.71 -7.88
C VAL A 12 1.08 -26.19 -6.98
N LEU A 13 2.17 -25.71 -7.57
CA LEU A 13 3.32 -25.19 -6.82
C LEU A 13 3.16 -23.73 -6.33
N ALA A 14 2.16 -23.00 -6.82
CA ALA A 14 1.84 -21.66 -6.32
C ALA A 14 1.01 -21.65 -5.02
N LEU A 15 0.61 -22.82 -4.50
CA LEU A 15 -0.35 -22.95 -3.38
C LEU A 15 0.20 -23.64 -2.11
N VAL A 16 1.52 -23.85 -2.00
CA VAL A 16 2.14 -24.52 -0.81
C VAL A 16 3.28 -23.72 -0.16
N ALA A 17 3.55 -22.47 -0.52
CA ALA A 17 4.62 -21.68 0.13
C ALA A 17 4.20 -20.97 1.45
N PHE A 18 3.36 -21.61 2.27
CA PHE A 18 3.21 -21.28 3.69
C PHE A 18 3.63 -22.51 4.51
N THR A 19 4.53 -22.29 5.48
CA THR A 19 5.09 -23.20 6.51
C THR A 19 6.39 -23.94 6.16
N GLY A 20 7.34 -23.88 7.11
CA GLY A 20 8.68 -24.54 7.12
C GLY A 20 9.79 -23.48 7.20
N CYS A 21 10.44 -23.17 8.34
CA CYS A 21 11.16 -24.05 9.28
C CYS A 21 11.98 -25.11 8.54
N GLY A 22 13.30 -24.93 8.50
CA GLY A 22 14.23 -25.86 7.84
C GLY A 22 15.68 -25.55 8.19
N ASP A 23 16.17 -26.30 9.16
CA ASP A 23 17.55 -26.41 9.62
C ASP A 23 18.38 -27.33 8.68
N SER A 24 19.72 -27.31 8.85
CA SER A 24 20.77 -28.25 8.36
C SER A 24 21.47 -28.03 6.99
N THR A 25 22.64 -27.38 7.06
CA THR A 25 24.04 -27.86 6.81
C THR A 25 24.51 -28.52 5.47
N PRO A 26 25.83 -28.44 5.15
CA PRO A 26 26.36 -28.09 3.82
C PRO A 26 27.14 -29.23 3.13
N ASP A 27 27.57 -28.95 1.88
CA ASP A 27 28.84 -29.37 1.21
C ASP A 27 28.66 -29.25 -0.32
N ALA A 28 29.62 -28.98 -1.20
CA ALA A 28 31.02 -28.57 -1.14
C ALA A 28 31.43 -28.08 -2.56
N ASN A 29 32.47 -27.24 -2.61
CA ASN A 29 33.44 -27.03 -3.70
C ASN A 29 33.06 -27.33 -5.16
N THR A 30 33.26 -26.35 -6.04
CA THR A 30 34.42 -26.40 -6.96
C THR A 30 34.72 -25.04 -7.59
N ASP A 31 35.98 -24.68 -7.40
CA ASP A 31 36.82 -23.69 -8.05
C ASP A 31 36.78 -23.79 -9.58
N LEU A 32 36.83 -22.65 -10.29
CA LEU A 32 37.51 -22.46 -11.57
C LEU A 32 37.48 -20.96 -11.92
N GLY A 33 38.63 -20.32 -11.75
CA GLY A 33 38.83 -18.91 -12.07
C GLY A 33 38.82 -18.59 -13.56
N ASN A 34 38.78 -17.29 -13.86
CA ASN A 34 39.75 -16.70 -14.77
C ASN A 34 39.80 -15.18 -14.62
N THR A 35 41.03 -14.73 -14.49
CA THR A 35 41.55 -13.37 -14.47
C THR A 35 41.33 -12.66 -15.81
N TYR A 36 40.88 -11.40 -15.76
CA TYR A 36 41.19 -10.41 -16.78
C TYR A 36 41.40 -9.05 -16.11
N GLN A 37 42.66 -8.60 -16.10
CA GLN A 37 43.09 -7.23 -15.86
C GLN A 37 43.59 -6.70 -17.21
N ASP A 38 43.19 -5.50 -17.60
CA ASP A 38 44.09 -4.53 -18.22
C ASP A 38 43.52 -3.09 -18.06
N PRO A 39 44.37 -2.03 -17.99
CA PRO A 39 44.08 -0.80 -17.28
C PRO A 39 43.99 0.47 -18.14
N GLY A 40 43.37 1.50 -17.55
CA GLY A 40 43.70 2.91 -17.73
C GLY A 40 42.93 3.67 -18.83
N PRO A 41 42.96 5.03 -18.84
CA PRO A 41 43.81 5.91 -18.04
C PRO A 41 43.06 6.94 -17.17
N ALA A 42 43.85 7.58 -16.31
CA ALA A 42 43.51 8.64 -15.38
C ALA A 42 42.92 9.88 -16.04
N LEU A 43 41.92 10.49 -15.39
CA LEU A 43 41.45 11.84 -15.69
C LEU A 43 42.00 12.82 -14.66
N GLU A 44 42.53 13.90 -15.20
CA GLU A 44 43.28 14.97 -14.55
C GLU A 44 42.43 15.76 -13.55
N THR A 45 43.09 16.13 -12.46
CA THR A 45 42.61 17.06 -11.43
C THR A 45 42.60 18.49 -11.96
N VAL A 46 41.43 19.13 -11.94
CA VAL A 46 41.31 20.59 -12.07
C VAL A 46 41.02 21.17 -10.68
N SER A 47 41.96 21.95 -10.19
CA SER A 47 41.87 22.79 -9.00
C SER A 47 41.35 24.18 -9.37
N ASP A 48 40.35 24.67 -8.63
CA ASP A 48 39.99 26.07 -8.32
C ASP A 48 38.50 26.06 -7.94
N SER A 49 37.97 26.71 -6.90
CA SER A 49 38.40 27.86 -6.11
C SER A 49 37.53 27.92 -4.84
N ASN A 50 38.00 28.66 -3.84
CA ASN A 50 37.38 28.89 -2.53
C ASN A 50 35.86 29.14 -2.56
N THR A 51 35.10 28.23 -1.96
CA THR A 51 33.78 28.53 -1.39
C THR A 51 33.93 28.60 0.12
N GLU A 52 33.62 29.76 0.70
CA GLU A 52 33.47 29.91 2.14
C GLU A 52 32.43 28.90 2.63
N VAL A 53 32.85 28.00 3.52
CA VAL A 53 31.97 27.07 4.22
C VAL A 53 31.21 27.89 5.26
N GLU A 54 29.93 28.17 5.02
CA GLU A 54 29.01 28.63 6.06
C GLU A 54 29.10 27.66 7.25
N GLN A 55 29.37 28.19 8.45
CA GLN A 55 29.30 27.41 9.67
C GLN A 55 27.88 26.85 9.82
N PRO A 56 27.71 25.56 10.18
CA PRO A 56 26.38 25.01 10.40
C PRO A 56 25.69 25.78 11.53
N ASP A 57 24.48 26.27 11.26
CA ASP A 57 23.61 26.92 12.24
C ASP A 57 23.61 26.14 13.56
N SER A 58 24.25 26.69 14.59
CA SER A 58 24.19 26.12 15.94
C SER A 58 22.81 26.42 16.53
N TYR A 59 21.83 25.55 16.25
CA TYR A 59 20.55 25.60 16.94
C TYR A 59 20.71 25.01 18.35
N VAL A 60 20.02 25.61 19.32
CA VAL A 60 20.03 25.14 20.71
C VAL A 60 18.94 24.09 20.86
N GLU A 61 19.32 22.88 21.24
CA GLU A 61 18.37 21.81 21.59
C GLU A 61 17.69 22.16 22.92
N THR A 62 16.35 22.22 22.92
CA THR A 62 15.57 22.70 24.07
C THR A 62 14.87 21.58 24.86
N GLY A 63 15.02 20.33 24.42
CA GLY A 63 14.43 19.16 25.04
C GLY A 63 15.10 18.74 26.35
N PRO A 64 14.52 17.78 27.09
CA PRO A 64 15.20 17.13 28.21
C PRO A 64 16.29 16.14 27.78
N GLY A 65 16.26 15.68 26.52
CA GLY A 65 17.03 14.52 26.07
C GLY A 65 16.62 13.23 26.80
N LEU A 66 17.42 12.17 26.66
CA LEU A 66 17.23 10.93 27.42
C LEU A 66 17.79 10.98 28.84
N GLY A 67 18.57 12.01 29.19
CA GLY A 67 19.19 12.14 30.51
C GLY A 67 20.28 11.10 30.80
N ILE A 68 20.83 10.45 29.76
CA ILE A 68 21.89 9.44 29.89
C ILE A 68 23.26 10.11 29.70
N ASP A 69 24.15 9.94 30.68
CA ASP A 69 25.55 10.34 30.52
C ASP A 69 26.34 9.25 29.80
N TYR A 70 26.40 9.37 28.49
CA TYR A 70 27.12 8.43 27.65
C TYR A 70 28.65 8.48 27.81
N SER A 71 29.21 9.55 28.37
CA SER A 71 30.66 9.65 28.59
C SER A 71 31.13 8.72 29.72
N GLN A 72 30.21 8.35 30.61
CA GLN A 72 30.43 7.43 31.74
C GLN A 72 29.99 6.00 31.44
N SER A 73 29.46 5.76 30.24
CA SER A 73 28.93 4.46 29.83
C SER A 73 29.93 3.71 28.96
N GLU A 74 30.01 2.38 29.11
CA GLU A 74 30.77 1.55 28.18
C GLU A 74 30.14 1.55 26.79
N SER A 75 30.97 1.54 25.75
CA SER A 75 30.53 1.48 24.36
C SER A 75 29.90 0.12 24.02
N GLY A 76 28.61 0.12 23.70
CA GLY A 76 27.89 -1.04 23.21
C GLY A 76 27.94 -1.19 21.69
N ALA A 77 26.97 -1.92 21.14
CA ALA A 77 26.82 -2.14 19.70
C ALA A 77 26.78 -0.82 18.91
N VAL A 78 27.31 -0.85 17.69
CA VAL A 78 27.35 0.28 16.76
C VAL A 78 26.40 -0.04 15.59
N PRO A 79 25.42 0.82 15.28
CA PRO A 79 24.63 0.68 14.06
C PRO A 79 25.53 0.93 12.85
N ARG A 80 25.34 0.15 11.78
CA ARG A 80 26.02 0.40 10.51
C ARG A 80 25.59 1.76 9.94
N TYR A 81 26.57 2.58 9.58
CA TYR A 81 26.35 3.82 8.86
C TYR A 81 27.55 4.11 7.95
N GLU A 82 27.37 3.83 6.67
CA GLU A 82 28.37 3.92 5.61
C GLU A 82 27.73 4.68 4.45
N PRO A 83 27.72 6.03 4.48
CA PRO A 83 26.99 6.85 3.50
C PRO A 83 27.42 6.57 2.06
N ASP A 84 28.73 6.36 1.84
CA ASP A 84 29.33 6.03 0.55
C ASP A 84 29.45 4.52 0.29
N GLY A 85 28.91 3.70 1.19
CA GLY A 85 29.00 2.24 1.12
C GLY A 85 28.00 1.63 0.14
N ALA A 86 28.47 0.66 -0.65
CA ALA A 86 27.67 -0.08 -1.63
C ALA A 86 26.71 -1.12 -1.01
N HIS A 87 26.85 -1.42 0.30
CA HIS A 87 25.99 -2.36 0.99
C HIS A 87 24.50 -1.96 0.91
N TRP A 88 23.61 -2.93 0.78
CA TRP A 88 22.17 -2.67 0.66
C TRP A 88 21.66 -1.80 1.83
N LEU A 89 22.00 -2.19 3.05
CA LEU A 89 21.62 -1.54 4.31
C LEU A 89 22.68 -0.59 4.86
N ALA A 90 23.58 -0.04 4.03
CA ALA A 90 24.72 0.75 4.52
C ALA A 90 24.33 1.95 5.43
N VAL A 91 23.16 2.57 5.25
CA VAL A 91 22.64 3.66 6.13
C VAL A 91 21.27 3.34 6.73
N GLY A 92 20.89 2.06 6.73
CA GLY A 92 19.53 1.62 6.96
C GLY A 92 18.61 1.72 5.74
N TRP A 93 17.44 1.09 5.84
CA TRP A 93 16.38 1.08 4.84
C TRP A 93 15.05 1.42 5.50
N PRO A 94 14.08 2.04 4.80
CA PRO A 94 14.26 2.81 3.56
C PRO A 94 15.03 4.11 3.82
N ASN A 95 15.68 4.67 2.80
CA ASN A 95 16.48 5.90 2.93
C ASN A 95 16.49 6.71 1.64
N ASN A 96 16.29 8.02 1.73
CA ASN A 96 16.29 8.91 0.56
C ASN A 96 17.60 8.97 -0.23
N ARG A 97 18.72 8.45 0.30
CA ARG A 97 19.93 8.24 -0.50
C ARG A 97 19.72 7.29 -1.68
N ARG A 98 18.73 6.40 -1.57
CA ARG A 98 18.32 5.44 -2.61
C ARG A 98 17.13 5.98 -3.39
N LEU A 99 17.01 7.29 -3.57
CA LEU A 99 16.07 7.86 -4.55
C LEU A 99 16.82 8.17 -5.83
N LEU A 100 16.24 7.73 -6.95
CA LEU A 100 16.61 8.17 -8.28
C LEU A 100 16.10 9.60 -8.52
N ASN A 101 16.61 10.26 -9.55
CA ASN A 101 16.23 11.64 -9.88
C ASN A 101 14.72 11.81 -10.20
N ASN A 102 14.03 10.73 -10.56
CA ASN A 102 12.59 10.70 -10.81
C ASN A 102 11.75 10.44 -9.54
N GLY A 103 12.37 10.28 -8.36
CA GLY A 103 11.68 9.97 -7.10
C GLY A 103 11.44 8.48 -6.86
N ALA A 104 11.80 7.60 -7.80
CA ALA A 104 11.69 6.17 -7.60
C ALA A 104 12.79 5.64 -6.67
N PRO A 105 12.50 4.67 -5.79
CA PRO A 105 13.53 3.97 -5.03
C PRO A 105 14.50 3.21 -5.94
N ASP A 106 15.80 3.43 -5.78
CA ASP A 106 16.86 2.61 -6.35
C ASP A 106 16.96 1.27 -5.61
N LEU A 107 16.44 0.23 -6.26
CA LEU A 107 16.42 -1.15 -5.78
C LEU A 107 17.64 -1.96 -6.24
N THR A 108 18.62 -1.33 -6.89
CA THR A 108 19.86 -2.00 -7.29
C THR A 108 20.66 -2.45 -6.06
N GLY A 109 21.25 -3.64 -6.17
CA GLY A 109 21.99 -4.26 -5.07
C GLY A 109 21.13 -4.95 -4.01
N PHE A 110 19.80 -4.97 -4.15
CA PHE A 110 18.95 -5.84 -3.33
C PHE A 110 19.34 -7.31 -3.55
N ALA A 111 19.39 -8.10 -2.48
CA ALA A 111 19.81 -9.48 -2.53
C ALA A 111 18.83 -10.36 -3.34
N GLN A 112 19.36 -11.14 -4.28
CA GLN A 112 18.57 -11.99 -5.18
C GLN A 112 19.05 -13.43 -5.10
N PRO A 113 18.51 -14.25 -4.17
CA PRO A 113 18.90 -15.65 -4.01
C PRO A 113 18.30 -16.57 -5.09
N GLY A 114 18.42 -16.19 -6.37
CA GLY A 114 18.07 -17.04 -7.52
C GLY A 114 16.60 -17.05 -7.95
N LEU A 115 15.79 -16.09 -7.50
CA LEU A 115 14.37 -15.99 -7.85
C LEU A 115 14.16 -15.04 -9.04
N ALA A 116 14.06 -15.57 -10.27
CA ALA A 116 13.90 -14.75 -11.48
C ALA A 116 12.70 -13.78 -11.41
N LEU A 117 11.62 -14.18 -10.74
CA LEU A 117 10.44 -13.31 -10.54
C LEU A 117 10.78 -12.07 -9.70
N LEU A 118 11.63 -12.20 -8.69
CA LEU A 118 12.07 -11.08 -7.85
C LEU A 118 12.81 -10.03 -8.67
N SER A 119 13.66 -10.45 -9.61
CA SER A 119 14.36 -9.53 -10.51
C SER A 119 13.38 -8.65 -11.29
N SER A 120 12.30 -9.24 -11.82
CA SER A 120 11.25 -8.49 -12.54
C SER A 120 10.53 -7.50 -11.64
N TYR A 121 10.22 -7.86 -10.39
CA TYR A 121 9.59 -6.94 -9.43
C TYR A 121 10.49 -5.76 -9.07
N LEU A 122 11.79 -6.00 -8.87
CA LEU A 122 12.74 -4.92 -8.53
C LEU A 122 12.92 -3.97 -9.71
N LEU A 123 13.05 -4.49 -10.93
CA LEU A 123 13.15 -3.66 -12.14
C LEU A 123 11.88 -2.84 -12.36
N TYR A 124 10.71 -3.46 -12.28
CA TYR A 124 9.44 -2.77 -12.44
C TYR A 124 9.20 -1.76 -11.32
N GLY A 125 9.58 -2.07 -10.07
CA GLY A 125 9.47 -1.14 -8.95
C GLY A 125 10.26 0.15 -9.17
N MET A 126 11.45 0.07 -9.78
CA MET A 126 12.23 1.27 -10.14
C MET A 126 11.60 2.10 -11.26
N GLU A 127 10.66 1.53 -12.02
CA GLU A 127 9.92 2.21 -13.08
C GLU A 127 8.66 2.90 -12.57
N VAL A 128 7.89 2.25 -11.69
CA VAL A 128 6.52 2.70 -11.34
C VAL A 128 6.35 3.30 -9.95
N LEU A 129 7.29 3.10 -9.04
CA LEU A 129 7.18 3.66 -7.70
C LEU A 129 7.60 5.13 -7.70
N ASP A 130 6.89 5.95 -6.92
CA ASP A 130 7.18 7.38 -6.72
C ASP A 130 7.63 7.71 -5.28
N GLY A 131 7.98 6.67 -4.51
CA GLY A 131 8.50 6.79 -3.16
C GLY A 131 8.55 5.44 -2.44
N PHE A 132 8.83 5.46 -1.14
CA PHE A 132 8.90 4.24 -0.32
C PHE A 132 7.53 3.81 0.21
N SER A 133 7.40 2.52 0.54
CA SER A 133 6.13 1.94 1.00
C SER A 133 5.56 2.63 2.25
N THR A 134 4.24 2.85 2.26
CA THR A 134 3.49 3.37 3.43
C THR A 134 3.26 2.32 4.53
N VAL A 135 3.60 1.05 4.31
CA VAL A 135 3.41 -0.04 5.29
C VAL A 135 4.64 -0.93 5.44
N GLY A 136 5.74 -0.56 4.77
CA GLY A 136 6.97 -1.33 4.71
C GLY A 136 7.70 -1.41 6.05
N SER A 137 8.56 -2.42 6.17
CA SER A 137 9.51 -2.51 7.27
C SER A 137 10.73 -1.66 6.97
N SER A 138 11.26 -1.05 8.02
CA SER A 138 12.56 -0.40 8.04
C SER A 138 13.59 -1.31 8.70
N TYR A 139 14.85 -1.22 8.31
CA TYR A 139 15.92 -2.11 8.75
C TYR A 139 17.19 -1.34 9.12
N PHE A 140 17.82 -1.71 10.23
CA PHE A 140 19.16 -1.31 10.61
C PHE A 140 19.99 -2.52 11.00
N GLU A 141 21.24 -2.57 10.54
CA GLU A 141 22.21 -3.59 10.96
C GLU A 141 23.09 -3.06 12.10
N PHE A 142 23.49 -3.94 13.02
CA PHE A 142 24.33 -3.59 14.17
C PHE A 142 25.57 -4.48 14.24
N SER A 143 26.63 -3.95 14.86
CA SER A 143 27.88 -4.69 15.05
C SER A 143 27.78 -5.85 16.07
N ALA A 144 26.72 -5.87 16.89
CA ALA A 144 26.46 -6.91 17.88
C ALA A 144 24.96 -7.05 18.18
N ALA A 145 24.59 -8.13 18.88
CA ALA A 145 23.21 -8.43 19.23
C ALA A 145 22.61 -7.41 20.20
N LEU A 146 21.34 -7.06 19.99
CA LEU A 146 20.58 -6.14 20.85
C LEU A 146 19.80 -6.90 21.92
N LEU A 147 19.61 -6.28 23.08
CA LEU A 147 18.70 -6.77 24.12
C LEU A 147 17.25 -6.49 23.71
N HIS A 148 16.76 -7.27 22.75
CA HIS A 148 15.49 -7.01 22.07
C HIS A 148 14.25 -7.12 22.99
N SER A 149 14.39 -7.72 24.18
CA SER A 149 13.34 -7.72 25.21
C SER A 149 13.09 -6.35 25.85
N GLU A 150 14.02 -5.40 25.68
CA GLU A 150 13.85 -4.00 26.12
C GLU A 150 13.33 -3.07 25.01
N LEU A 151 13.02 -3.59 23.81
CA LEU A 151 12.41 -2.79 22.77
C LEU A 151 10.98 -2.37 23.18
N PRO A 152 10.51 -1.16 22.81
CA PRO A 152 9.20 -0.69 23.22
C PRO A 152 8.07 -1.58 22.70
N GLU A 153 7.00 -1.72 23.49
CA GLU A 153 5.73 -2.20 22.97
C GLU A 153 5.11 -1.16 22.01
N PRO A 154 4.19 -1.55 21.11
CA PRO A 154 3.72 -0.66 20.06
C PRO A 154 3.12 0.67 20.54
N GLN A 155 2.38 0.66 21.64
CA GLN A 155 1.85 1.89 22.23
C GLN A 155 2.96 2.81 22.80
N ASP A 156 4.02 2.24 23.35
CA ASP A 156 5.11 2.97 23.99
C ASP A 156 6.11 3.53 22.96
N SER A 157 6.14 2.97 21.76
CA SER A 157 6.89 3.53 20.63
C SER A 157 6.37 4.90 20.17
N THR A 158 5.17 5.30 20.61
CA THR A 158 4.60 6.63 20.31
C THR A 158 5.01 7.72 21.30
N HIS A 159 5.73 7.36 22.37
CA HIS A 159 6.21 8.35 23.33
C HIS A 159 7.31 9.23 22.71
N PRO A 160 7.31 10.57 22.91
CA PRO A 160 8.32 11.45 22.30
C PRO A 160 9.79 11.14 22.63
N LEU A 161 10.03 10.51 23.79
CA LEU A 161 11.34 10.02 24.23
C LEU A 161 11.53 8.51 24.03
N SER A 162 10.71 7.86 23.20
CA SER A 162 10.87 6.42 22.94
C SER A 162 12.23 6.13 22.30
N ILE A 163 12.86 5.02 22.72
CA ILE A 163 14.22 4.66 22.29
C ILE A 163 14.31 4.19 20.84
N VAL A 164 13.17 3.85 20.24
CA VAL A 164 13.03 3.67 18.79
C VAL A 164 11.69 4.29 18.38
N GLN A 165 11.72 5.24 17.45
CA GLN A 165 10.49 5.91 16.97
C GLN A 165 10.56 6.23 15.48
N LEU A 166 9.41 6.15 14.83
CA LEU A 166 9.18 6.62 13.46
C LEU A 166 8.31 7.86 13.54
N VAL A 167 8.82 8.99 13.07
CA VAL A 167 8.15 10.28 13.19
C VAL A 167 7.91 10.90 11.82
N ASN A 168 6.74 11.50 11.62
CA ASN A 168 6.48 12.35 10.46
C ASN A 168 7.25 13.66 10.64
N VAL A 169 8.15 13.96 9.71
CA VAL A 169 9.04 15.13 9.75
C VAL A 169 8.73 16.13 8.64
N SER A 170 7.57 15.99 7.99
CA SER A 170 7.12 16.87 6.91
C SER A 170 6.56 18.16 7.50
N PRO A 171 7.18 19.34 7.28
CA PRO A 171 6.77 20.58 7.94
C PRO A 171 5.32 20.99 7.67
N ASP A 172 4.81 20.69 6.47
CA ASP A 172 3.46 21.04 6.04
C ASP A 172 2.40 19.98 6.42
N SER A 173 2.81 18.87 7.05
CA SER A 173 1.90 17.80 7.46
C SER A 173 1.09 18.19 8.69
N ALA A 174 -0.22 17.90 8.66
CA ALA A 174 -1.06 17.96 9.86
C ALA A 174 -0.59 17.01 10.98
N TYR A 175 0.26 16.04 10.64
CA TYR A 175 0.86 15.07 11.54
C TYR A 175 2.35 15.34 11.82
N TYR A 176 2.88 16.52 11.50
CA TYR A 176 4.26 16.88 11.81
C TYR A 176 4.59 16.62 13.29
N GLY A 177 5.72 15.94 13.53
CA GLY A 177 6.20 15.56 14.85
C GLY A 177 5.42 14.43 15.53
N LYS A 178 4.42 13.83 14.87
CA LYS A 178 3.68 12.67 15.41
C LYS A 178 4.43 11.37 15.19
N GLN A 179 4.57 10.60 16.25
CA GLN A 179 5.11 9.25 16.24
C GLN A 179 4.07 8.24 15.73
N VAL A 180 4.56 7.24 15.00
CA VAL A 180 3.79 6.11 14.50
C VAL A 180 4.03 4.91 15.41
N PRO A 181 2.99 4.17 15.84
CA PRO A 181 3.18 2.96 16.63
C PRO A 181 3.86 1.87 15.81
N LEU A 182 4.93 1.30 16.36
CA LEU A 182 5.80 0.34 15.69
C LEU A 182 5.73 -1.05 16.32
N ARG A 183 5.92 -2.07 15.49
CA ARG A 183 6.29 -3.42 15.93
C ARG A 183 7.73 -3.67 15.54
N PHE A 184 8.45 -4.35 16.42
CA PHE A 184 9.85 -4.67 16.22
C PHE A 184 10.07 -6.17 16.06
N ARG A 185 11.08 -6.52 15.29
CA ARG A 185 11.65 -7.86 15.22
C ARG A 185 13.16 -7.73 15.15
N PHE A 186 13.88 -8.51 15.95
CA PHE A 186 15.33 -8.52 15.94
C PHE A 186 15.83 -9.87 15.43
N GLU A 187 16.73 -9.83 14.46
CA GLU A 187 17.28 -11.01 13.78
C GLU A 187 18.75 -11.18 14.17
N ALA A 188 19.04 -12.14 15.03
CA ALA A 188 20.42 -12.37 15.50
C ALA A 188 21.29 -13.09 14.46
N GLU A 189 20.71 -13.97 13.64
CA GLU A 189 21.46 -14.88 12.76
C GLU A 189 21.60 -14.40 11.31
N GLY A 190 20.74 -13.48 10.86
CA GLY A 190 20.69 -13.02 9.47
C GLY A 190 20.02 -14.02 8.53
N ASP A 191 19.84 -13.64 7.26
CA ASP A 191 19.31 -14.50 6.20
C ASP A 191 19.87 -14.06 4.82
N PRO A 192 19.43 -14.64 3.68
CA PRO A 192 19.92 -14.22 2.37
C PRO A 192 19.64 -12.75 1.98
N TYR A 193 18.80 -12.02 2.72
CA TYR A 193 18.37 -10.65 2.43
C TYR A 193 18.96 -9.60 3.37
N TYR A 194 19.37 -9.97 4.57
CA TYR A 194 19.99 -9.08 5.56
C TYR A 194 21.06 -9.76 6.40
N SER A 195 22.02 -8.98 6.90
CA SER A 195 23.10 -9.51 7.75
C SER A 195 22.60 -9.90 9.15
N PRO A 196 23.37 -10.67 9.92
CA PRO A 196 23.14 -10.85 11.36
C PRO A 196 22.98 -9.52 12.11
N ASN A 197 22.32 -9.57 13.27
CA ASN A 197 22.04 -8.42 14.12
C ASN A 197 21.25 -7.30 13.41
N THR A 198 20.14 -7.67 12.77
CA THR A 198 19.27 -6.72 12.09
C THR A 198 18.03 -6.40 12.92
N LEU A 199 17.79 -5.12 13.18
CA LEU A 199 16.51 -4.63 13.71
C LEU A 199 15.58 -4.32 12.56
N ALA A 200 14.41 -4.97 12.54
CA ALA A 200 13.29 -4.60 11.70
C ALA A 200 12.25 -3.82 12.52
N ALA A 201 11.81 -2.67 12.02
CA ALA A 201 10.75 -1.85 12.61
C ALA A 201 9.66 -1.60 11.57
N ARG A 202 8.40 -1.81 11.92
CA ARG A 202 7.27 -1.67 11.00
C ARG A 202 6.09 -0.98 11.68
N PRO A 203 5.34 -0.10 11.00
CA PRO A 203 4.05 0.36 11.50
C PRO A 203 3.13 -0.81 11.90
N VAL A 204 2.35 -0.64 12.96
CA VAL A 204 1.34 -1.63 13.35
C VAL A 204 0.37 -1.89 12.19
N PHE A 205 -0.06 -3.15 12.04
CA PHE A 205 -1.00 -3.54 10.99
C PHE A 205 -2.27 -2.68 11.01
N GLY A 206 -2.67 -2.19 9.84
CA GLY A 206 -3.86 -1.34 9.68
C GLY A 206 -3.60 0.16 9.87
N LEU A 207 -2.37 0.58 10.17
CA LEU A 207 -1.98 1.98 10.28
C LEU A 207 -0.91 2.32 9.22
N PRO A 208 -1.30 2.56 7.95
CA PRO A 208 -0.37 3.04 6.94
C PRO A 208 0.15 4.43 7.29
N LEU A 209 1.36 4.74 6.84
CA LEU A 209 1.92 6.08 6.83
C LEU A 209 1.15 6.96 5.85
N GLU A 210 1.15 8.27 6.10
CA GLU A 210 0.59 9.26 5.18
C GLU A 210 1.35 9.23 3.85
N SER A 211 0.64 9.45 2.76
CA SER A 211 1.19 9.42 1.40
C SER A 211 1.94 10.71 1.07
N ALA A 212 3.02 10.61 0.28
CA ALA A 212 3.84 11.75 -0.13
C ALA A 212 4.34 12.60 1.06
N GLN A 213 4.79 11.94 2.14
CA GLN A 213 5.32 12.58 3.34
C GLN A 213 6.72 12.04 3.67
N ASP A 214 7.56 12.91 4.22
CA ASP A 214 8.83 12.59 4.84
C ASP A 214 8.64 12.02 6.26
N TYR A 215 9.30 10.91 6.50
CA TYR A 215 9.41 10.24 7.78
C TYR A 215 10.88 9.98 8.12
N CYS A 216 11.20 9.96 9.41
CA CYS A 216 12.49 9.46 9.89
C CYS A 216 12.27 8.37 10.93
N LEU A 217 12.83 7.17 10.68
CA LEU A 217 13.02 6.18 11.73
C LEU A 217 14.34 6.49 12.43
N LEU A 218 14.31 6.62 13.75
CA LEU A 218 15.49 6.81 14.58
C LEU A 218 15.60 5.71 15.63
N VAL A 219 16.83 5.28 15.86
CA VAL A 219 17.21 4.41 16.98
C VAL A 219 18.09 5.26 17.89
N THR A 220 17.70 5.40 19.15
CA THR A 220 18.49 6.14 20.13
C THR A 220 19.57 5.24 20.71
N ARG A 221 20.56 5.88 21.33
CA ARG A 221 21.61 5.23 22.11
C ARG A 221 21.09 4.63 23.42
N GLY A 222 19.85 4.92 23.80
CA GLY A 222 19.18 4.29 24.93
C GLY A 222 18.89 2.80 24.73
N VAL A 223 18.89 2.31 23.48
CA VAL A 223 18.87 0.87 23.21
C VAL A 223 20.15 0.22 23.75
N LYS A 224 20.03 -1.00 24.30
CA LYS A 224 21.16 -1.75 24.84
C LYS A 224 21.50 -2.97 24.00
N ASP A 225 22.77 -3.34 24.01
CA ASP A 225 23.21 -4.66 23.54
C ASP A 225 22.94 -5.75 24.59
N THR A 226 23.18 -7.02 24.23
CA THR A 226 22.98 -8.17 25.14
C THR A 226 23.91 -8.17 26.36
N GLN A 227 24.90 -7.27 26.42
CA GLN A 227 25.78 -7.07 27.57
C GLN A 227 25.29 -5.92 28.46
N GLY A 228 24.14 -5.30 28.13
CA GLY A 228 23.55 -4.19 28.88
C GLY A 228 24.19 -2.84 28.60
N ARG A 229 25.01 -2.70 27.54
CA ARG A 229 25.71 -1.47 27.18
C ARG A 229 24.90 -0.64 26.19
N TYR A 230 24.89 0.68 26.37
CA TYR A 230 24.22 1.62 25.48
C TYR A 230 24.86 1.65 24.08
N LEU A 231 24.07 1.92 23.05
CA LEU A 231 24.63 2.00 21.70
C LEU A 231 25.64 3.15 21.58
N SER A 232 26.66 2.90 20.76
CA SER A 232 27.57 3.93 20.28
C SER A 232 27.09 4.48 18.93
N GLN A 233 27.59 5.65 18.54
CA GLN A 233 27.37 6.19 17.21
C GLN A 233 28.50 5.75 16.28
N ALA A 234 28.16 5.45 15.02
CA ALA A 234 29.17 5.29 13.99
C ALA A 234 29.88 6.65 13.74
N PRO A 235 31.22 6.69 13.59
CA PRO A 235 31.93 7.95 13.34
C PRO A 235 31.41 8.71 12.11
N GLU A 236 31.04 7.99 11.05
CA GLU A 236 30.47 8.59 9.84
C GLU A 236 29.05 9.15 10.07
N PHE A 237 28.27 8.58 10.99
CA PHE A 237 26.97 9.15 11.37
C PHE A 237 27.15 10.47 12.13
N VAL A 238 28.12 10.55 13.04
CA VAL A 238 28.45 11.79 13.78
C VAL A 238 28.83 12.92 12.82
N LYS A 239 29.62 12.61 11.78
CA LYS A 239 29.96 13.58 10.73
C LYS A 239 28.78 13.94 9.84
N ALA A 240 27.93 12.97 9.52
CA ALA A 240 26.81 13.17 8.60
C ALA A 240 25.64 13.93 9.23
N LEU A 241 25.30 13.67 10.49
CA LEU A 241 24.15 14.27 11.17
C LEU A 241 24.04 15.79 11.01
N PRO A 242 25.08 16.61 11.22
CA PRO A 242 24.97 18.06 11.11
C PRO A 242 24.81 18.60 9.68
N GLN A 243 25.18 17.84 8.63
CA GLN A 243 25.37 18.41 7.29
C GLN A 243 24.83 17.58 6.12
N HIS A 244 24.63 16.27 6.28
CA HIS A 244 24.20 15.41 5.19
C HIS A 244 22.77 15.73 4.76
N ALA A 245 22.53 15.84 3.46
CA ALA A 245 21.25 16.29 2.90
C ALA A 245 20.08 15.37 3.28
N THR A 246 20.28 14.05 3.24
CA THR A 246 19.23 13.07 3.60
C THR A 246 18.79 13.14 5.06
N LEU A 247 19.58 13.76 5.94
CA LEU A 247 19.25 13.98 7.36
C LEU A 247 18.71 15.39 7.64
N ALA A 248 18.54 16.23 6.61
CA ALA A 248 18.00 17.58 6.78
C ALA A 248 16.59 17.59 7.41
N PRO A 249 15.64 16.71 7.01
CA PRO A 249 14.33 16.65 7.67
C PRO A 249 14.43 16.30 9.16
N LEU A 250 15.31 15.37 9.52
CA LEU A 250 15.57 15.03 10.93
C LEU A 250 16.11 16.24 11.71
N ARG A 251 17.12 16.92 11.17
CA ARG A 251 17.70 18.12 11.81
C ARG A 251 16.65 19.22 12.01
N HIS A 252 15.76 19.41 11.04
CA HIS A 252 14.67 20.37 11.17
C HIS A 252 13.75 19.99 12.33
N TRP A 253 13.27 18.75 12.35
CA TRP A 253 12.41 18.24 13.42
C TRP A 253 13.07 18.24 14.80
N LEU A 254 14.37 17.99 14.90
CA LEU A 254 15.10 17.98 16.18
C LEU A 254 15.06 19.32 16.91
N LYS A 255 14.81 20.44 16.21
CA LYS A 255 14.62 21.76 16.84
C LYS A 255 13.39 21.81 17.74
N ASP A 256 12.36 21.03 17.41
CA ASP A 256 11.08 20.96 18.14
C ASP A 256 10.98 19.68 19.01
N SER A 257 11.99 18.81 18.93
CA SER A 257 11.98 17.50 19.56
C SER A 257 12.42 17.57 21.02
N PRO A 258 11.90 16.69 21.89
CA PRO A 258 12.44 16.52 23.24
C PRO A 258 13.76 15.72 23.25
N LEU A 259 14.15 15.07 22.14
CA LEU A 259 15.42 14.36 22.02
C LEU A 259 16.57 15.29 21.65
N HIS A 260 17.78 14.93 22.08
CA HIS A 260 19.02 15.58 21.65
C HIS A 260 19.70 14.79 20.53
N SER A 261 20.46 15.47 19.66
CA SER A 261 21.25 14.81 18.61
C SER A 261 22.24 13.78 19.17
N VAL A 262 22.78 14.05 20.36
CA VAL A 262 23.68 13.13 21.08
C VAL A 262 22.99 11.83 21.52
N ASP A 263 21.65 11.83 21.65
CA ASP A 263 20.87 10.65 22.00
C ASP A 263 20.66 9.72 20.81
N ILE A 264 20.87 10.16 19.56
CA ILE A 264 20.54 9.37 18.36
C ILE A 264 21.72 8.49 17.97
N ALA A 265 21.52 7.17 17.90
CA ALA A 265 22.56 6.23 17.46
C ALA A 265 22.65 6.18 15.93
N VAL A 266 21.50 6.14 15.26
CA VAL A 266 21.36 6.15 13.79
C VAL A 266 19.95 6.62 13.42
N ALA A 267 19.80 7.15 12.21
CA ALA A 267 18.50 7.46 11.64
C ALA A 267 18.47 7.20 10.14
N SER A 268 17.28 6.90 9.64
CA SER A 268 16.99 6.74 8.23
C SER A 268 15.74 7.54 7.88
N CYS A 269 15.90 8.54 7.03
CA CYS A 269 14.84 9.41 6.58
C CYS A 269 14.44 9.09 5.14
N PHE A 270 13.15 9.05 4.88
CA PHE A 270 12.59 8.60 3.62
C PHE A 270 11.25 9.29 3.32
N THR A 271 10.93 9.40 2.03
CA THR A 271 9.66 9.93 1.54
C THR A 271 8.73 8.80 1.11
N THR A 272 7.49 8.79 1.57
CA THR A 272 6.49 7.77 1.19
C THR A 272 5.92 8.02 -0.20
N GLN A 273 5.59 6.94 -0.92
CA GLN A 273 4.83 6.97 -2.17
C GLN A 273 3.40 7.50 -1.97
N ASP A 274 2.67 7.74 -3.06
CA ASP A 274 1.22 7.96 -3.04
C ASP A 274 0.45 6.82 -3.74
N PRO A 275 0.25 5.68 -3.04
CA PRO A 275 -0.23 4.46 -3.67
C PRO A 275 -1.72 4.52 -4.05
N THR A 276 -2.43 5.58 -3.68
CA THR A 276 -3.85 5.75 -4.00
C THR A 276 -4.11 6.86 -5.02
N ARG A 277 -3.07 7.57 -5.46
CA ARG A 277 -3.17 8.66 -6.43
C ARG A 277 -3.94 8.25 -7.68
N GLU A 278 -3.50 7.18 -8.35
CA GLU A 278 -4.11 6.70 -9.59
C GLU A 278 -5.61 6.41 -9.43
N MET A 279 -5.98 5.73 -8.33
CA MET A 279 -7.38 5.41 -8.04
C MET A 279 -8.22 6.65 -7.75
N ARG A 280 -7.65 7.68 -7.10
CA ARG A 280 -8.34 8.95 -6.87
C ARG A 280 -8.56 9.70 -8.19
N GLU A 281 -7.55 9.75 -9.06
CA GLU A 281 -7.68 10.39 -10.39
C GLU A 281 -8.72 9.68 -11.26
N ILE A 282 -8.75 8.34 -11.25
CA ILE A 282 -9.80 7.58 -11.91
C ILE A 282 -11.19 7.90 -11.33
N GLY A 283 -11.30 8.02 -10.00
CA GLY A 283 -12.56 8.41 -9.35
C GLY A 283 -13.05 9.78 -9.84
N VAL A 284 -12.17 10.78 -9.85
CA VAL A 284 -12.47 12.14 -10.35
C VAL A 284 -12.90 12.11 -11.82
N PHE A 285 -12.20 11.35 -12.65
CA PHE A 285 -12.55 11.19 -14.06
C PHE A 285 -13.94 10.58 -14.23
N LEU A 286 -14.28 9.53 -13.47
CA LEU A 286 -15.56 8.83 -13.53
C LEU A 286 -16.73 9.70 -13.04
N ASP A 287 -16.52 10.52 -12.01
CA ASP A 287 -17.54 11.44 -11.48
C ASP A 287 -17.98 12.50 -12.50
N GLN A 288 -17.15 12.77 -13.51
CA GLN A 288 -17.45 13.69 -14.61
C GLN A 288 -18.19 13.01 -15.77
N GLN A 289 -18.28 11.68 -15.78
CA GLN A 289 -18.97 10.92 -16.82
C GLN A 289 -20.48 10.82 -16.51
N PRO A 290 -21.33 10.68 -17.55
CA PRO A 290 -22.73 10.35 -17.33
C PRO A 290 -22.86 9.00 -16.62
N SER A 291 -23.85 8.87 -15.74
CA SER A 291 -24.16 7.57 -15.13
C SER A 291 -24.44 6.52 -16.21
N PRO A 292 -23.92 5.29 -16.04
CA PRO A 292 -24.07 4.28 -17.07
C PRO A 292 -25.54 3.88 -17.24
N GLU A 293 -25.96 3.70 -18.49
CA GLU A 293 -27.29 3.16 -18.79
C GLU A 293 -27.30 1.66 -18.54
N VAL A 294 -28.26 1.21 -17.72
CA VAL A 294 -28.49 -0.21 -17.48
C VAL A 294 -29.27 -0.83 -18.64
N SER A 295 -28.72 -1.91 -19.18
CA SER A 295 -29.33 -2.77 -20.19
C SER A 295 -29.88 -4.05 -19.57
N SER A 296 -30.98 -4.57 -20.15
CA SER A 296 -31.53 -5.91 -19.87
C SER A 296 -31.86 -6.22 -18.40
N ILE A 297 -32.75 -5.45 -17.78
CA ILE A 297 -33.26 -5.75 -16.43
C ILE A 297 -34.24 -6.93 -16.51
N ALA A 298 -33.83 -8.09 -16.03
CA ALA A 298 -34.72 -9.21 -15.77
C ALA A 298 -34.95 -9.32 -14.25
N GLU A 299 -36.22 -9.30 -13.84
CA GLU A 299 -36.63 -9.83 -12.54
C GLU A 299 -37.08 -11.28 -12.82
N PRO A 300 -36.24 -12.30 -12.60
CA PRO A 300 -36.72 -13.68 -12.64
C PRO A 300 -37.85 -13.86 -11.62
N ALA A 301 -38.60 -14.96 -11.71
CA ALA A 301 -39.77 -15.22 -10.85
C ALA A 301 -39.46 -15.25 -9.33
N VAL A 302 -38.21 -15.06 -8.93
CA VAL A 302 -37.75 -14.87 -7.55
C VAL A 302 -37.82 -13.37 -7.21
N TYR A 303 -38.84 -12.99 -6.44
CA TYR A 303 -39.06 -11.63 -5.97
C TYR A 303 -37.79 -11.04 -5.33
N GLY A 304 -37.37 -9.85 -5.77
CA GLY A 304 -36.26 -9.11 -5.15
C GLY A 304 -34.86 -9.46 -5.67
N GLU A 305 -34.76 -10.05 -6.87
CA GLU A 305 -33.49 -10.24 -7.58
C GLU A 305 -33.56 -9.56 -8.95
N PHE A 306 -32.54 -8.77 -9.27
CA PHE A 306 -32.43 -8.08 -10.56
C PHE A 306 -31.09 -8.39 -11.18
N TYR A 307 -31.09 -8.60 -12.48
CA TYR A 307 -29.90 -8.90 -13.27
C TYR A 307 -29.89 -7.92 -14.42
N GLY A 308 -28.71 -7.52 -14.83
CA GLY A 308 -28.55 -6.75 -16.04
C GLY A 308 -27.10 -6.55 -16.38
N SER A 309 -26.88 -5.65 -17.32
CA SER A 309 -25.54 -5.25 -17.72
C SER A 309 -25.44 -3.76 -17.92
N TYR A 310 -24.26 -3.19 -17.78
CA TYR A 310 -23.97 -1.81 -18.12
C TYR A 310 -22.57 -1.71 -18.74
N SER A 311 -22.33 -0.66 -19.52
CA SER A 311 -21.00 -0.37 -20.05
C SER A 311 -20.19 0.38 -19.00
N SER A 312 -18.94 -0.01 -18.78
CA SER A 312 -17.99 0.67 -17.90
C SER A 312 -16.63 0.80 -18.59
N PRO A 313 -15.90 1.92 -18.40
CA PRO A 313 -14.53 2.00 -18.89
C PRO A 313 -13.63 0.96 -18.22
N ASN A 314 -12.71 0.40 -19.00
CA ASN A 314 -11.55 -0.34 -18.54
C ASN A 314 -10.29 0.49 -18.83
N PHE A 315 -9.46 0.66 -17.82
CA PHE A 315 -8.24 1.48 -17.86
C PHE A 315 -6.95 0.64 -17.96
N GLN A 316 -7.06 -0.69 -17.86
CA GLN A 316 -5.91 -1.59 -17.90
C GLN A 316 -5.40 -1.72 -19.33
N ALA A 317 -4.16 -1.28 -19.57
CA ALA A 317 -3.55 -1.31 -20.89
C ALA A 317 -3.17 -2.73 -21.33
N GLY A 318 -3.27 -2.95 -22.64
CA GLY A 318 -2.86 -4.18 -23.32
C GLY A 318 -3.98 -5.16 -23.63
N ASP A 319 -3.56 -6.30 -24.17
CA ASP A 319 -4.47 -7.36 -24.58
C ASP A 319 -4.73 -8.34 -23.43
N LYS A 320 -6.01 -8.58 -23.10
CA LYS A 320 -6.43 -9.61 -22.13
C LYS A 320 -5.78 -10.97 -22.46
N PRO A 321 -5.24 -11.71 -21.48
CA PRO A 321 -5.26 -11.47 -20.03
C PRO A 321 -4.02 -10.72 -19.50
N TYR A 322 -3.44 -9.81 -20.29
CA TYR A 322 -2.38 -8.90 -19.83
C TYR A 322 -1.07 -9.63 -19.50
N TYR A 323 -0.64 -10.52 -20.40
CA TYR A 323 0.59 -11.31 -20.19
C TYR A 323 1.89 -10.50 -20.35
N SER A 324 1.85 -9.39 -21.07
CA SER A 324 3.05 -8.63 -21.46
C SER A 324 3.06 -7.19 -20.97
N GLU A 325 1.88 -6.65 -20.67
CA GLU A 325 1.64 -5.30 -20.14
C GLU A 325 0.35 -5.38 -19.31
N GLY A 326 0.00 -4.33 -18.55
CA GLY A 326 -1.17 -4.36 -17.67
C GLY A 326 -1.26 -3.17 -16.71
N ASP A 327 -0.49 -2.12 -16.98
CA ASP A 327 -0.47 -0.86 -16.27
C ASP A 327 -1.72 -0.02 -16.56
N ILE A 328 -1.97 0.97 -15.70
CA ILE A 328 -2.96 2.02 -15.95
C ILE A 328 -2.21 3.19 -16.58
N ARG A 329 -2.68 3.67 -17.74
CA ARG A 329 -2.04 4.78 -18.44
C ARG A 329 -2.79 6.07 -18.24
N PHE A 330 -2.03 7.15 -18.10
CA PHE A 330 -2.53 8.51 -18.02
C PHE A 330 -2.00 9.32 -19.20
N ASP A 331 -2.80 10.27 -19.69
CA ASP A 331 -2.37 11.18 -20.76
C ASP A 331 -1.50 12.33 -20.21
N ALA A 332 -1.10 13.25 -21.09
CA ALA A 332 -0.25 14.39 -20.71
C ALA A 332 -0.93 15.37 -19.73
N ASP A 333 -2.26 15.35 -19.65
CA ASP A 333 -3.07 16.16 -18.74
C ASP A 333 -3.36 15.42 -17.41
N GLY A 334 -2.82 14.20 -17.26
CA GLY A 334 -3.00 13.37 -16.07
C GLY A 334 -4.36 12.68 -16.01
N GLN A 335 -5.12 12.64 -17.12
CA GLN A 335 -6.40 11.91 -17.17
C GLN A 335 -6.17 10.44 -17.49
N PRO A 336 -6.92 9.51 -16.88
CA PRO A 336 -6.78 8.10 -17.17
C PRO A 336 -7.26 7.80 -18.60
N ILE A 337 -6.46 7.04 -19.34
CA ILE A 337 -6.77 6.64 -20.71
C ILE A 337 -7.67 5.42 -20.68
N VAL A 338 -8.92 5.60 -21.12
CA VAL A 338 -9.86 4.48 -21.34
C VAL A 338 -9.34 3.62 -22.50
N GLN A 339 -9.04 2.35 -22.21
CA GLN A 339 -8.53 1.39 -23.19
C GLN A 339 -9.69 0.74 -23.96
N GLU A 340 -10.76 0.40 -23.25
CA GLU A 340 -11.97 -0.19 -23.82
C GLU A 340 -13.21 0.09 -22.96
N GLN A 341 -14.38 -0.21 -23.51
CA GLN A 341 -15.65 -0.22 -22.79
C GLN A 341 -16.04 -1.67 -22.50
N ASP A 342 -15.89 -2.08 -21.24
CA ASP A 342 -16.27 -3.40 -20.76
C ASP A 342 -17.79 -3.49 -20.57
N LEU A 343 -18.40 -4.58 -21.06
CA LEU A 343 -19.76 -4.94 -20.69
C LEU A 343 -19.75 -5.60 -19.31
N MET A 344 -20.16 -4.86 -18.28
CA MET A 344 -20.25 -5.36 -16.90
C MET A 344 -21.61 -5.98 -16.65
N ARG A 345 -21.64 -7.26 -16.26
CA ARG A 345 -22.86 -7.88 -15.70
C ARG A 345 -22.98 -7.53 -14.23
N PHE A 346 -24.21 -7.39 -13.76
CA PHE A 346 -24.49 -7.22 -12.34
C PHE A 346 -25.69 -8.03 -11.89
N MET A 347 -25.69 -8.35 -10.60
CA MET A 347 -26.85 -8.82 -9.87
C MET A 347 -27.10 -7.86 -8.70
N LEU A 348 -28.36 -7.45 -8.54
CA LEU A 348 -28.84 -6.65 -7.42
C LEU A 348 -29.87 -7.47 -6.66
N LEU A 349 -29.58 -7.74 -5.39
CA LEU A 349 -30.47 -8.43 -4.47
C LEU A 349 -31.02 -7.40 -3.49
N ILE A 350 -32.34 -7.24 -3.43
CA ILE A 350 -32.98 -6.25 -2.55
C ILE A 350 -33.67 -6.90 -1.34
N PRO A 351 -33.84 -6.18 -0.23
CA PRO A 351 -34.64 -6.63 0.91
C PRO A 351 -36.08 -6.95 0.50
N ARG A 352 -36.52 -8.18 0.79
CA ARG A 352 -37.86 -8.66 0.44
C ARG A 352 -38.92 -8.36 1.51
N ASN A 353 -38.49 -8.26 2.77
CA ASN A 353 -39.36 -8.12 3.94
C ASN A 353 -39.28 -6.72 4.56
N SER A 354 -38.86 -5.73 3.78
CA SER A 354 -38.70 -4.35 4.24
C SER A 354 -39.25 -3.38 3.20
N SER A 355 -39.73 -2.23 3.66
CA SER A 355 -40.12 -1.14 2.75
C SER A 355 -38.87 -0.36 2.32
N MET A 356 -38.74 -0.07 1.03
CA MET A 356 -37.64 0.75 0.53
C MET A 356 -37.71 2.15 1.15
N PRO A 357 -36.61 2.67 1.73
CA PRO A 357 -36.56 4.06 2.20
C PRO A 357 -36.85 5.06 1.09
N ALA A 358 -37.33 6.26 1.44
CA ALA A 358 -37.57 7.32 0.46
C ALA A 358 -36.29 7.76 -0.30
N SER A 359 -35.13 7.61 0.36
CA SER A 359 -33.81 7.81 -0.23
C SER A 359 -33.35 6.66 -1.13
N GLY A 360 -34.04 5.52 -1.15
CA GLY A 360 -33.59 4.28 -1.81
C GLY A 360 -32.93 3.31 -0.83
N TRP A 361 -32.61 2.10 -1.29
CA TRP A 361 -31.89 1.13 -0.49
C TRP A 361 -30.43 1.57 -0.26
N PRO A 362 -29.89 1.46 0.96
CA PRO A 362 -28.44 1.42 1.15
C PRO A 362 -27.88 0.20 0.41
N ILE A 363 -26.78 0.39 -0.32
CA ILE A 363 -26.16 -0.63 -1.16
C ILE A 363 -24.86 -1.12 -0.53
N VAL A 364 -24.67 -2.44 -0.48
CA VAL A 364 -23.40 -3.10 -0.22
C VAL A 364 -22.84 -3.60 -1.54
N LEU A 365 -21.62 -3.19 -1.90
CA LEU A 365 -20.88 -3.75 -3.02
C LEU A 365 -20.20 -5.05 -2.58
N TYR A 366 -20.55 -6.16 -3.22
CA TYR A 366 -19.97 -7.47 -2.94
C TYR A 366 -18.83 -7.76 -3.91
N ALA A 367 -17.63 -7.93 -3.36
CA ALA A 367 -16.44 -8.37 -4.08
C ALA A 367 -16.28 -9.89 -3.91
N HIS A 368 -16.48 -10.65 -4.99
CA HIS A 368 -16.24 -12.10 -4.98
C HIS A 368 -14.74 -12.46 -4.93
N GLY A 369 -14.42 -13.69 -4.54
CA GLY A 369 -13.05 -14.22 -4.61
C GLY A 369 -12.72 -14.81 -5.98
N THR A 370 -11.52 -15.39 -6.10
CA THR A 370 -11.10 -16.15 -7.29
C THR A 370 -12.11 -17.24 -7.65
N GLY A 371 -12.48 -17.32 -8.93
CA GLY A 371 -13.46 -18.30 -9.43
C GLY A 371 -14.92 -17.89 -9.18
N GLY A 372 -15.15 -16.76 -8.51
CA GLY A 372 -16.47 -16.15 -8.41
C GLY A 372 -16.87 -15.35 -9.65
N ASP A 373 -18.08 -14.81 -9.59
CA ASP A 373 -18.72 -14.03 -10.64
C ASP A 373 -19.78 -13.06 -10.06
N TYR A 374 -20.49 -12.37 -10.95
CA TYR A 374 -21.59 -11.47 -10.59
C TYR A 374 -22.74 -12.12 -9.79
N GLU A 375 -22.83 -13.46 -9.66
CA GLU A 375 -23.86 -14.16 -8.88
C GLU A 375 -23.39 -14.58 -7.47
N SER A 376 -22.09 -14.49 -7.21
CA SER A 376 -21.46 -15.04 -6.00
C SER A 376 -21.97 -14.42 -4.68
N CYS A 377 -22.58 -13.25 -4.74
CA CYS A 377 -23.22 -12.56 -3.62
C CYS A 377 -24.43 -13.29 -3.03
N ARG A 378 -25.07 -14.23 -3.74
CA ARG A 378 -26.30 -14.92 -3.27
C ARG A 378 -26.14 -15.54 -1.88
N GLY A 379 -25.00 -16.17 -1.62
CA GLY A 379 -24.73 -16.85 -0.35
C GLY A 379 -24.65 -15.90 0.85
N THR A 380 -24.27 -14.64 0.64
CA THR A 380 -24.10 -13.63 1.69
C THR A 380 -25.27 -12.67 1.79
N ALA A 381 -26.03 -12.49 0.71
CA ALA A 381 -27.08 -11.48 0.63
C ALA A 381 -28.25 -11.70 1.58
N ASN A 382 -28.55 -12.94 1.98
CA ASN A 382 -29.65 -13.22 2.91
C ASN A 382 -29.50 -12.46 4.24
N THR A 383 -28.30 -12.46 4.83
CA THR A 383 -28.05 -11.77 6.11
C THR A 383 -28.12 -10.25 5.96
N LEU A 384 -27.62 -9.71 4.84
CA LEU A 384 -27.61 -8.26 4.58
C LEU A 384 -29.02 -7.74 4.23
N ASN A 385 -29.75 -8.45 3.38
CA ASN A 385 -31.14 -8.13 3.03
C ASN A 385 -32.07 -8.17 4.26
N ALA A 386 -31.82 -9.07 5.21
CA ALA A 386 -32.60 -9.18 6.45
C ALA A 386 -32.50 -7.92 7.33
N VAL A 387 -31.42 -7.15 7.21
CA VAL A 387 -31.24 -5.86 7.92
C VAL A 387 -31.48 -4.65 7.02
N GLY A 388 -32.14 -4.84 5.87
CA GLY A 388 -32.57 -3.74 4.99
C GLY A 388 -31.47 -3.20 4.07
N LEU A 389 -30.38 -3.93 3.87
CA LEU A 389 -29.30 -3.57 2.95
C LEU A 389 -29.46 -4.34 1.64
N ALA A 390 -29.50 -3.64 0.50
CA ALA A 390 -29.43 -4.30 -0.80
C ALA A 390 -27.98 -4.63 -1.16
N VAL A 391 -27.76 -5.69 -1.93
CA VAL A 391 -26.43 -6.18 -2.30
C VAL A 391 -26.26 -6.13 -3.81
N LEU A 392 -25.22 -5.44 -4.27
CA LEU A 392 -24.84 -5.35 -5.67
C LEU A 392 -23.52 -6.11 -5.90
N CYS A 393 -23.50 -6.96 -6.91
CA CYS A 393 -22.37 -7.81 -7.29
C CYS A 393 -22.15 -7.67 -8.78
N VAL A 394 -20.88 -7.69 -9.19
CA VAL A 394 -20.45 -7.54 -10.58
C VAL A 394 -19.36 -8.54 -10.88
N ASP A 395 -19.10 -8.79 -12.17
CA ASP A 395 -17.88 -9.50 -12.56
C ASP A 395 -16.64 -8.63 -12.25
N GLN A 396 -15.76 -9.12 -11.38
CA GLN A 396 -14.47 -8.48 -11.12
C GLN A 396 -13.53 -8.53 -12.34
N PRO A 397 -12.44 -7.73 -12.35
CA PRO A 397 -11.46 -7.79 -13.43
C PRO A 397 -11.03 -9.24 -13.72
N LEU A 398 -10.90 -9.57 -15.01
CA LEU A 398 -10.54 -10.89 -15.52
C LEU A 398 -11.53 -12.04 -15.24
N HIS A 399 -12.75 -11.75 -14.76
CA HIS A 399 -13.80 -12.75 -14.52
C HIS A 399 -15.00 -12.58 -15.46
N GLY A 400 -15.78 -13.66 -15.62
CA GLY A 400 -16.98 -13.67 -16.47
C GLY A 400 -16.68 -13.23 -17.90
N VAL A 401 -17.50 -12.32 -18.42
CA VAL A 401 -17.33 -11.77 -19.78
C VAL A 401 -16.11 -10.84 -19.91
N ARG A 402 -15.43 -10.52 -18.80
CA ARG A 402 -14.22 -9.68 -18.74
C ARG A 402 -12.93 -10.52 -18.72
N GLY A 403 -13.03 -11.85 -18.73
CA GLY A 403 -11.89 -12.76 -18.75
C GLY A 403 -11.29 -12.98 -20.15
N PRO A 404 -10.12 -13.64 -20.26
CA PRO A 404 -9.42 -13.91 -21.53
C PRO A 404 -10.19 -14.83 -22.48
N ASP A 405 -11.07 -15.67 -21.95
CA ASP A 405 -11.99 -16.46 -22.75
C ASP A 405 -13.42 -16.01 -22.42
N PRO A 406 -13.95 -14.98 -23.13
CA PRO A 406 -15.30 -14.47 -22.88
C PRO A 406 -16.39 -15.50 -23.21
N LYS A 407 -16.03 -16.66 -23.78
CA LYS A 407 -16.93 -17.80 -24.04
C LYS A 407 -16.84 -18.87 -22.95
N LYS A 408 -15.82 -18.86 -22.10
CA LYS A 408 -15.81 -19.63 -20.84
C LYS A 408 -16.53 -18.82 -19.77
N THR A 409 -17.84 -19.01 -19.67
CA THR A 409 -18.44 -19.07 -18.34
C THR A 409 -17.66 -20.11 -17.54
N LEU A 410 -16.92 -19.69 -16.52
CA LEU A 410 -16.36 -20.63 -15.55
C LEU A 410 -17.53 -21.50 -15.09
N SER A 411 -17.43 -22.81 -15.34
CA SER A 411 -18.50 -23.74 -14.97
C SER A 411 -18.70 -23.70 -13.46
N ASP A 412 -19.94 -23.86 -12.99
CA ASP A 412 -20.36 -23.93 -11.57
C ASP A 412 -19.49 -24.86 -10.68
N THR A 413 -18.66 -25.71 -11.29
CA THR A 413 -17.76 -26.67 -10.64
C THR A 413 -16.36 -26.14 -10.28
N GLU A 414 -15.96 -24.92 -10.64
CA GLU A 414 -14.65 -24.33 -10.25
C GLU A 414 -14.74 -23.37 -9.03
N LEU A 415 -15.77 -23.54 -8.20
CA LEU A 415 -15.95 -22.86 -6.91
C LEU A 415 -14.85 -23.24 -5.90
N VAL A 416 -13.84 -22.39 -5.72
CA VAL A 416 -13.04 -22.36 -4.49
C VAL A 416 -13.45 -21.14 -3.68
N THR A 417 -14.13 -21.38 -2.56
CA THR A 417 -14.56 -20.35 -1.61
C THR A 417 -13.35 -19.68 -0.94
N ALA A 418 -12.98 -18.49 -1.39
CA ALA A 418 -12.26 -17.50 -0.59
C ALA A 418 -13.19 -16.30 -0.37
N THR A 419 -14.01 -16.38 0.68
CA THR A 419 -14.90 -15.28 1.07
C THR A 419 -14.07 -14.21 1.79
N CYS A 420 -13.78 -13.09 1.15
CA CYS A 420 -13.40 -11.87 1.86
C CYS A 420 -14.68 -11.11 2.25
N ILE A 421 -15.11 -11.25 3.51
CA ILE A 421 -16.16 -10.39 4.05
C ILE A 421 -15.50 -9.05 4.41
N VAL A 422 -15.69 -8.03 3.57
CA VAL A 422 -15.48 -6.64 4.00
C VAL A 422 -16.64 -6.30 4.94
N THR A 423 -16.40 -6.43 6.24
CA THR A 423 -17.39 -6.03 7.24
C THR A 423 -17.31 -4.51 7.39
N VAL A 424 -18.23 -3.79 6.77
CA VAL A 424 -18.46 -2.38 7.15
C VAL A 424 -19.11 -2.40 8.52
N ARG A 425 -18.31 -2.24 9.58
CA ARG A 425 -18.87 -1.79 10.86
C ARG A 425 -19.37 -0.37 10.62
N ALA A 426 -20.68 -0.17 10.61
CA ALA A 426 -21.22 1.13 10.96
C ALA A 426 -20.66 1.46 12.35
N MET A 427 -19.77 2.44 12.45
CA MET A 427 -19.37 2.98 13.75
C MET A 427 -20.63 3.52 14.40
N GLU A 428 -21.05 2.91 15.52
CA GLU A 428 -22.00 3.58 16.40
C GLU A 428 -21.35 4.88 16.89
N PRO A 429 -22.09 6.00 16.97
CA PRO A 429 -21.52 7.22 17.51
C PRO A 429 -21.12 6.97 18.97
N PHE A 430 -19.81 7.13 19.24
CA PHE A 430 -19.28 7.15 20.59
C PHE A 430 -19.96 8.27 21.37
N SER A 431 -20.91 7.90 22.22
CA SER A 431 -21.43 8.78 23.26
C SER A 431 -20.35 8.96 24.32
N SER A 432 -19.58 10.04 24.23
CA SER A 432 -19.18 10.80 25.44
C SER A 432 -18.52 12.13 25.09
N ARG A 433 -19.11 13.18 25.67
CA ARG A 433 -18.62 14.55 25.92
C ARG A 433 -18.71 15.57 24.77
N GLU A 434 -19.63 16.51 25.02
CA GLU A 434 -19.73 17.85 24.45
C GLU A 434 -18.36 18.52 24.39
N ASP A 435 -17.87 18.83 23.18
CA ASP A 435 -17.63 20.20 22.71
C ASP A 435 -16.80 20.21 21.42
N ARG A 436 -17.24 21.03 20.46
CA ARG A 436 -16.64 21.39 19.15
C ARG A 436 -16.89 20.43 17.98
N ILE A 437 -18.04 20.62 17.34
CA ILE A 437 -18.32 20.13 15.99
C ILE A 437 -17.70 21.10 14.97
N ILE A 438 -16.68 20.65 14.25
CA ILE A 438 -16.37 21.14 12.90
C ILE A 438 -17.27 20.34 11.94
N PRO A 439 -18.02 20.97 11.03
CA PRO A 439 -18.89 20.22 10.13
C PRO A 439 -18.04 19.46 9.10
N LEU A 440 -17.92 18.14 9.26
CA LEU A 440 -17.53 17.24 8.19
C LEU A 440 -18.67 17.23 7.15
N ALA A 441 -18.33 17.47 5.89
CA ALA A 441 -19.25 17.33 4.77
C ALA A 441 -19.89 15.94 4.79
N ALA A 442 -21.20 15.87 4.56
CA ALA A 442 -21.95 14.62 4.60
C ALA A 442 -21.41 13.60 3.57
N PRO A 443 -21.30 12.31 3.93
CA PRO A 443 -20.88 11.29 2.98
C PRO A 443 -21.92 11.14 1.86
N SER A 444 -21.44 11.15 0.62
CA SER A 444 -22.24 10.90 -0.58
C SER A 444 -22.65 9.43 -0.63
N TYR A 445 -23.92 9.12 -0.43
CA TYR A 445 -24.46 7.77 -0.64
C TYR A 445 -24.93 7.60 -2.09
N ALA A 446 -24.47 6.55 -2.77
CA ALA A 446 -25.06 6.11 -4.03
C ALA A 446 -26.44 5.48 -3.74
N THR A 447 -27.49 6.00 -4.36
CA THR A 447 -28.88 5.54 -4.16
C THR A 447 -29.49 5.11 -5.48
N VAL A 448 -30.02 3.88 -5.55
CA VAL A 448 -30.70 3.37 -6.75
C VAL A 448 -32.21 3.52 -6.58
N ARG A 449 -32.87 4.22 -7.52
CA ARG A 449 -34.34 4.34 -7.58
C ARG A 449 -34.90 3.51 -8.72
N ILE A 450 -35.66 2.47 -8.40
CA ILE A 450 -36.46 1.72 -9.37
C ILE A 450 -37.93 2.11 -9.15
N ASN A 451 -38.66 2.50 -10.20
CA ASN A 451 -40.08 2.87 -10.10
C ASN A 451 -40.97 1.61 -10.24
N PRO A 452 -41.63 1.14 -9.16
CA PRO A 452 -42.42 -0.10 -9.21
C PRO A 452 -43.73 0.04 -10.01
N ASN A 453 -44.23 1.26 -10.24
CA ASN A 453 -45.53 1.48 -10.88
C ASN A 453 -45.50 1.39 -12.43
N LYS A 454 -44.34 1.09 -13.03
CA LYS A 454 -44.23 0.88 -14.49
C LYS A 454 -44.25 -0.59 -14.94
N TYR A 455 -44.23 -1.55 -14.01
CA TYR A 455 -44.05 -2.98 -14.34
C TYR A 455 -45.27 -3.88 -14.10
N LEU A 456 -46.40 -3.33 -13.64
CA LEU A 456 -47.65 -4.08 -13.50
C LEU A 456 -48.47 -4.05 -14.80
N LYS A 457 -48.07 -4.85 -15.81
CA LYS A 457 -49.03 -5.36 -16.80
C LYS A 457 -49.18 -6.87 -16.60
N ARG A 458 -50.28 -7.24 -15.93
CA ARG A 458 -50.78 -8.62 -15.87
C ARG A 458 -50.97 -9.16 -17.29
N SER A 459 -50.19 -10.16 -17.68
CA SER A 459 -50.38 -10.86 -18.95
C SER A 459 -51.47 -11.93 -18.83
N ASN A 460 -52.63 -11.67 -19.43
CA ASN A 460 -53.52 -12.74 -19.91
C ASN A 460 -53.26 -12.90 -21.43
N ARG A 461 -53.02 -14.15 -21.84
CA ARG A 461 -52.74 -14.71 -23.18
C ARG A 461 -52.97 -13.81 -24.43
N SER A 462 -51.99 -13.74 -25.32
CA SER A 462 -51.89 -14.46 -26.62
C SER A 462 -50.93 -13.76 -27.60
N LEU A 463 -50.46 -14.52 -28.60
CA LEU A 463 -49.36 -14.26 -29.53
C LEU A 463 -49.51 -13.02 -30.44
N ASN A 464 -48.32 -12.57 -30.89
CA ASN A 464 -47.98 -11.78 -32.08
C ASN A 464 -47.83 -10.25 -31.98
N SER A 465 -46.64 -9.86 -32.48
CA SER A 465 -46.25 -8.63 -33.19
C SER A 465 -45.42 -7.56 -32.45
N LYS A 466 -44.22 -7.35 -33.02
CA LYS A 466 -43.30 -6.20 -33.06
C LYS A 466 -43.43 -5.11 -31.96
N TRP A 467 -42.34 -4.91 -31.22
CA TRP A 467 -42.16 -3.77 -30.30
C TRP A 467 -41.28 -2.67 -30.94
N PRO A 468 -41.61 -1.37 -30.76
CA PRO A 468 -40.68 -0.28 -31.03
C PRO A 468 -39.79 0.01 -29.81
N LEU A 469 -38.56 0.47 -30.08
CA LEU A 469 -37.60 0.98 -29.09
C LEU A 469 -38.19 2.17 -28.31
N MET A 470 -38.09 2.16 -26.98
CA MET A 470 -38.42 3.31 -26.13
C MET A 470 -37.28 3.59 -25.16
N LYS A 471 -36.67 4.78 -25.29
CA LYS A 471 -35.60 5.31 -24.43
C LYS A 471 -36.14 5.65 -23.03
N ILE A 472 -35.37 5.36 -21.99
CA ILE A 472 -35.60 5.81 -20.61
C ILE A 472 -34.51 6.84 -20.28
N GLY A 473 -34.91 8.08 -19.96
CA GLY A 473 -34.00 9.12 -19.47
C GLY A 473 -33.99 9.17 -17.95
N VAL A 474 -32.79 9.23 -17.36
CA VAL A 474 -32.55 9.51 -15.93
C VAL A 474 -32.20 10.99 -15.80
N GLY A 475 -32.88 11.72 -14.92
CA GLY A 475 -32.60 13.13 -14.65
C GLY A 475 -32.11 13.34 -13.22
N PHE A 476 -30.98 14.00 -13.05
CA PHE A 476 -30.50 14.51 -11.77
C PHE A 476 -30.80 16.00 -11.64
N LYS A 477 -31.21 16.44 -10.45
CA LYS A 477 -31.37 17.85 -10.12
C LYS A 477 -30.25 18.24 -9.17
N THR A 478 -29.23 18.90 -9.69
CA THR A 478 -28.17 19.51 -8.88
C THR A 478 -28.74 20.71 -8.13
N ILE A 479 -28.67 20.71 -6.80
CA ILE A 479 -28.93 21.91 -6.01
C ILE A 479 -27.57 22.57 -5.77
N SER A 480 -27.27 23.58 -6.58
CA SER A 480 -26.10 24.45 -6.42
C SER A 480 -26.53 25.78 -5.81
N ARG A 481 -26.23 25.99 -4.52
CA ARG A 481 -25.81 27.24 -3.87
C ARG A 481 -26.01 27.15 -2.36
N VAL A 482 -24.94 27.36 -1.61
CA VAL A 482 -25.01 28.13 -0.37
C VAL A 482 -23.90 29.18 -0.48
N GLU A 483 -24.30 30.45 -0.56
CA GLU A 483 -23.40 31.58 -0.36
C GLU A 483 -23.12 31.72 1.14
N VAL A 484 -21.83 31.86 1.45
CA VAL A 484 -21.13 32.25 2.70
C VAL A 484 -21.77 31.87 4.03
#